data_AF-A0A950ZTU4-F1
#
_entry.id   AF-A0A950ZTU4-F1
#
_cell.length_a   1.000
_cell.length_b   1.000
_cell.length_c   1.000
_cell.angle_alpha   90.00
_cell.angle_beta   90.00
_cell.angle_gamma   90.00
#
_symmetry.space_group_name_H-M   'P 1'
#
loop_
_entity.id
_entity.type
_entity.pdbx_description
1 polymer ?
#
loop_
_entity_poly.entity_id
_entity_poly.type
_entity_poly.pdbx_seq_one_letter_code
_entity_poly.pdbx_strand_id
1 'polypeptide(L)'
;MQTSRRRVLVVGAGPGGLYFSILFKRAHPDAHVSIVERNPPDATFGFGVVFSDETLGYLQANDEPTFREITRTFARWDAIEIRRDAEPALISGGHGFSGIA
;
A
#
# COMPACT_ATOMS: atom_id res chain seq x y z
N MET A 1 26.13 -15.37 -23.78
CA MET A 1 25.79 -15.50 -22.35
C MET A 1 24.27 -15.44 -22.25
N GLN A 2 23.60 -16.55 -21.94
CA GLN A 2 22.14 -16.63 -21.94
C GLN A 2 21.62 -16.10 -20.60
N THR A 3 21.24 -14.82 -20.55
CA THR A 3 20.56 -14.25 -19.38
C THR A 3 19.19 -14.88 -19.28
N SER A 4 19.01 -15.80 -18.34
CA SER A 4 17.69 -16.37 -18.05
C SER A 4 16.76 -15.25 -17.60
N ARG A 5 15.68 -14.99 -18.37
CA ARG A 5 14.64 -14.05 -17.96
C ARG A 5 13.95 -14.59 -16.71
N ARG A 6 13.95 -13.80 -15.63
CA ARG A 6 13.22 -14.11 -14.39
C ARG A 6 11.71 -14.10 -14.68
N ARG A 7 10.98 -15.10 -14.18
CA ARG A 7 9.52 -15.18 -14.30
C ARG A 7 8.93 -15.21 -12.89
N VAL A 8 7.95 -14.35 -12.64
CA VAL A 8 7.24 -14.26 -11.37
C VAL A 8 5.74 -14.29 -11.62
N LEU A 9 5.04 -15.11 -10.85
CA LEU A 9 3.57 -15.12 -10.77
C LEU A 9 3.16 -14.52 -9.44
N VAL A 10 2.33 -13.48 -9.48
CA VAL A 10 1.73 -12.81 -8.33
C VAL A 10 0.27 -13.21 -8.27
N VAL A 11 -0.13 -13.78 -7.14
CA VAL A 11 -1.52 -14.20 -6.90
C VAL A 11 -2.19 -13.14 -6.01
N GLY A 12 -3.14 -12.41 -6.59
CA GLY A 12 -3.82 -11.28 -5.99
C GLY A 12 -3.38 -9.94 -6.59
N ALA A 13 -4.33 -9.18 -7.13
CA ALA A 13 -4.13 -7.82 -7.66
C ALA A 13 -4.59 -6.73 -6.67
N GLY A 14 -4.51 -7.02 -5.37
CA GLY A 14 -4.66 -6.00 -4.33
C GLY A 14 -3.42 -5.10 -4.20
N PRO A 15 -3.44 -4.11 -3.30
CA PRO A 15 -2.38 -3.11 -3.16
C PRO A 15 -0.97 -3.70 -2.99
N GLY A 16 -0.82 -4.72 -2.14
CA GLY A 16 0.47 -5.39 -1.93
C GLY A 16 1.00 -6.12 -3.18
N GLY A 17 0.13 -6.82 -3.91
CA GLY A 17 0.51 -7.57 -5.12
C GLY A 17 0.88 -6.65 -6.29
N LEU A 18 0.10 -5.57 -6.48
CA LEU A 18 0.39 -4.55 -7.50
C LEU A 18 1.68 -3.79 -7.18
N TYR A 19 1.85 -3.35 -5.93
CA TYR A 19 3.03 -2.59 -5.55
C TYR A 19 4.32 -3.43 -5.60
N PHE A 20 4.27 -4.67 -5.14
CA PHE A 20 5.38 -5.62 -5.34
C PHE A 20 5.73 -5.77 -6.82
N SER A 21 4.72 -5.91 -7.69
CA SER A 21 4.94 -6.08 -9.13
C SER A 21 5.65 -4.88 -9.76
N ILE A 22 5.28 -3.66 -9.34
CA ILE A 22 5.94 -2.41 -9.75
C ILE A 22 7.40 -2.42 -9.31
N LEU A 23 7.66 -2.61 -8.02
CA LEU A 23 9.03 -2.60 -7.47
C LEU A 23 9.90 -3.69 -8.09
N PHE A 24 9.35 -4.90 -8.25
CA PHE A 24 10.08 -6.03 -8.83
C PHE A 24 10.46 -5.76 -10.29
N LYS A 25 9.54 -5.20 -11.08
CA LYS A 25 9.79 -4.84 -12.48
C LYS A 25 10.79 -3.70 -12.62
N ARG A 26 10.79 -2.72 -11.70
CA ARG A 26 11.79 -1.65 -11.64
C ARG A 26 13.18 -2.19 -11.30
N ALA A 27 13.29 -3.09 -10.33
CA ALA A 27 14.54 -3.74 -9.96
C ALA A 27 15.06 -4.73 -11.02
N HIS A 28 14.14 -5.35 -11.78
CA HIS A 28 14.44 -6.35 -12.80
C HIS A 28 13.69 -6.06 -14.11
N PRO A 29 14.16 -5.10 -14.93
CA PRO A 29 13.46 -4.68 -16.15
C PRO A 29 13.18 -5.81 -17.13
N ASP A 30 14.07 -6.82 -17.21
CA ASP A 30 13.92 -7.98 -18.10
C ASP A 30 12.99 -9.07 -17.57
N ALA A 31 12.50 -8.95 -16.33
CA ALA A 31 11.64 -9.98 -15.75
C ALA A 31 10.24 -9.99 -16.39
N HIS A 32 9.65 -11.17 -16.49
CA HIS A 32 8.25 -11.35 -16.86
C HIS A 32 7.41 -11.52 -15.59
N VAL A 33 6.55 -10.54 -15.30
CA VAL A 33 5.65 -10.56 -14.16
C VAL A 33 4.23 -10.84 -14.66
N SER A 34 3.62 -11.89 -14.15
CA SER A 34 2.20 -12.22 -14.38
C SER A 34 1.44 -12.01 -13.08
N ILE A 35 0.29 -11.33 -13.15
CA ILE A 35 -0.58 -11.09 -12.00
C ILE A 35 -1.91 -11.78 -12.31
N VAL A 36 -2.41 -12.57 -11.37
CA VAL A 36 -3.73 -13.21 -11.47
C VAL A 36 -4.60 -12.76 -10.32
N GLU A 37 -5.84 -12.37 -10.61
CA GLU A 37 -6.83 -11.95 -9.64
C GLU A 37 -8.12 -12.73 -9.89
N ARG A 38 -8.76 -13.15 -8.79
CA ARG A 38 -10.01 -13.90 -8.83
C ARG A 38 -11.20 -12.98 -9.10
N ASN A 39 -11.17 -11.77 -8.54
CA ASN A 39 -12.25 -10.82 -8.59
C ASN A 39 -12.18 -9.96 -9.88
N PRO A 40 -13.31 -9.45 -10.40
CA PRO A 40 -13.28 -8.48 -11.49
C PRO A 40 -12.61 -7.16 -11.06
N PRO A 41 -12.13 -6.32 -11.99
CA PRO A 41 -11.39 -5.09 -11.69
C PRO A 41 -12.07 -4.15 -10.68
N ASP A 42 -13.40 -4.09 -10.71
CA ASP A 42 -14.20 -3.19 -9.88
C ASP A 42 -14.86 -3.88 -8.67
N ALA A 43 -14.53 -5.16 -8.42
CA ALA A 43 -14.92 -5.83 -7.18
C ALA A 43 -13.99 -5.42 -6.04
N THR A 44 -13.99 -4.13 -5.74
CA THR A 44 -13.34 -3.58 -4.56
C THR A 44 -14.24 -3.90 -3.37
N PHE A 45 -13.93 -4.99 -2.66
CA PHE A 45 -14.20 -5.01 -1.23
C PHE A 45 -13.31 -3.92 -0.64
N GLY A 46 -13.84 -2.70 -0.52
CA GLY A 46 -13.06 -1.47 -0.30
C GLY A 46 -11.86 -1.70 0.63
N PHE A 47 -10.66 -1.65 0.05
CA PHE A 47 -9.43 -1.81 0.83
C PHE A 47 -9.09 -0.45 1.42
N GLY A 48 -9.72 -0.12 2.54
CA GLY A 48 -9.19 0.90 3.42
C GLY A 48 -7.85 0.43 3.96
N VAL A 49 -6.76 0.64 3.22
CA VAL A 49 -5.41 0.35 3.70
C VAL A 49 -4.99 1.51 4.56
N VAL A 50 -4.68 1.22 5.82
CA VAL A 50 -4.11 2.20 6.73
C VAL A 50 -2.59 2.07 6.70
N PHE A 51 -1.91 3.16 6.35
CA PHE A 51 -0.45 3.24 6.44
C PHE A 51 -0.04 4.02 7.68
N SER A 52 0.95 3.51 8.42
CA SER A 52 1.68 4.31 9.41
C SER A 52 2.60 5.31 8.70
N ASP A 53 2.93 6.41 9.37
CA ASP A 53 3.93 7.37 8.87
C ASP A 53 5.28 6.71 8.55
N GLU A 54 5.70 5.71 9.32
CA GLU A 54 6.90 4.93 9.02
C GLU A 54 6.79 4.18 7.67
N THR A 55 5.64 3.53 7.43
CA THR A 55 5.41 2.80 6.17
C THR A 55 5.38 3.74 4.97
N LEU A 56 4.81 4.93 5.16
CA LEU A 56 4.82 5.99 4.15
C LEU A 56 6.25 6.46 3.82
N GLY A 57 7.14 6.53 4.81
CA GLY A 57 8.56 6.80 4.59
C GLY A 57 9.23 5.77 3.68
N TYR A 58 8.95 4.47 3.86
CA TYR A 58 9.50 3.43 2.97
C TYR A 58 8.94 3.52 1.54
N LEU A 59 7.64 3.82 1.39
CA LEU A 59 7.02 4.02 0.08
C LEU A 59 7.68 5.19 -0.66
N GLN A 60 7.84 6.31 0.04
CA GLN A 60 8.47 7.51 -0.50
C GLN A 60 9.91 7.23 -0.98
N ALA A 61 10.71 6.57 -0.15
CA ALA A 61 12.12 6.30 -0.45
C ALA A 61 12.33 5.35 -1.65
N ASN A 62 11.40 4.42 -1.90
CA ASN A 62 11.53 3.40 -2.95
C ASN A 62 10.77 3.76 -4.24
N ASP A 63 9.68 4.51 -4.14
CA ASP A 63 8.81 4.88 -5.27
C ASP A 63 8.10 6.22 -5.05
N GLU A 64 8.89 7.30 -5.04
CA GLU A 64 8.38 8.68 -4.92
C GLU A 64 7.22 8.99 -5.91
N PRO A 65 7.25 8.59 -7.20
CA PRO A 65 6.12 8.81 -8.09
C PRO A 65 4.82 8.14 -7.61
N THR A 66 4.86 6.84 -7.28
CA THR A 66 3.69 6.12 -6.76
C THR A 66 3.23 6.71 -5.44
N PHE A 67 4.17 7.05 -4.54
CA PHE A 67 3.88 7.72 -3.27
C PHE A 67 3.10 9.03 -3.48
N ARG A 68 3.52 9.91 -4.40
CA ARG A 68 2.82 11.17 -4.71
C ARG A 68 1.46 10.97 -5.34
N GLU A 69 1.26 9.91 -6.12
CA GLU A 69 -0.05 9.58 -6.70
C GLU A 69 -1.01 9.11 -5.62
N ILE A 70 -0.62 8.13 -4.80
CA ILE A 70 -1.52 7.54 -3.80
C ILE A 70 -1.82 8.52 -2.66
N THR A 71 -0.84 9.33 -2.23
CA THR A 71 -1.04 10.27 -1.10
C THR A 71 -1.96 11.43 -1.43
N ARG A 72 -2.18 11.74 -2.72
CA ARG A 72 -3.10 12.81 -3.15
C ARG A 72 -4.55 12.54 -2.77
N THR A 73 -4.93 11.29 -2.60
CA THR A 73 -6.30 10.88 -2.28
C THR A 73 -6.44 10.42 -0.82
N PHE A 74 -5.40 10.57 0.00
CA PHE A 74 -5.44 10.12 1.38
C PHE A 74 -6.35 10.98 2.25
N ALA A 75 -7.15 10.31 3.06
CA ALA A 75 -7.62 10.87 4.32
C ALA A 75 -6.54 10.63 5.38
N ARG A 76 -6.17 11.67 6.13
CA ARG A 76 -5.13 11.63 7.15
C ARG A 76 -5.69 11.95 8.53
N TRP A 77 -5.23 11.23 9.54
CA TRP A 77 -5.61 11.39 10.94
C TRP A 77 -4.36 11.38 11.81
N ASP A 78 -4.32 12.27 12.81
CA ASP A 78 -3.14 12.46 13.67
C ASP A 78 -3.30 11.90 15.10
N ALA A 79 -4.55 11.73 15.55
CA ALA A 79 -4.87 11.25 16.89
C ALA A 79 -6.07 10.30 16.89
N ILE A 80 -6.01 9.31 17.77
CA ILE A 80 -7.11 8.38 18.04
C ILE A 80 -7.69 8.76 19.40
N GLU A 81 -8.98 9.10 19.41
CA GLU A 81 -9.73 9.28 20.65
C GLU A 81 -10.40 7.96 21.05
N ILE A 82 -10.10 7.50 22.26
CA ILE A 82 -10.63 6.27 22.84
C ILE A 82 -11.61 6.66 23.94
N ARG A 83 -12.88 6.25 23.78
CA ARG A 83 -13.94 6.44 24.78
C ARG A 83 -14.42 5.10 25.31
N ARG A 84 -14.56 4.99 26.63
CA ARG A 84 -15.19 3.84 27.30
C ARG A 84 -16.20 4.35 28.33
N ASP A 85 -17.48 4.12 28.07
CA ASP A 85 -18.59 4.46 28.97
C ASP A 85 -18.51 5.89 29.53
N ALA A 86 -18.50 6.03 30.87
CA ALA A 86 -18.38 7.30 31.59
C ALA A 86 -16.93 7.71 31.90
N GLU A 87 -15.93 7.00 31.38
CA GLU A 87 -14.52 7.37 31.58
C GLU A 87 -14.14 8.58 30.72
N PRO A 88 -13.23 9.45 31.21
CA PRO A 88 -12.67 10.52 30.41
C PRO A 88 -12.05 9.98 29.12
N ALA A 89 -12.24 10.70 28.01
CA ALA A 89 -11.65 10.32 26.73
C ALA A 89 -10.12 10.30 26.83
N LEU A 90 -9.51 9.23 26.32
CA LEU A 90 -8.06 9.10 26.20
C LEU A 90 -7.65 9.41 24.76
N ILE A 91 -6.76 10.39 24.59
CA ILE A 91 -6.25 10.80 23.29
C ILE A 91 -4.86 10.17 23.11
N SER A 92 -4.74 9.28 22.14
CA SER A 92 -3.45 8.74 21.71
C SER A 92 -2.98 9.49 20.46
N GLY A 93 -1.93 10.28 20.60
CA GLY A 93 -1.30 11.06 19.52
C GLY A 93 0.10 10.54 19.17
N GLY A 94 0.73 11.17 18.16
CA GLY A 94 2.10 10.84 17.73
C GLY A 94 2.21 9.65 16.78
N HIS A 95 1.08 9.06 16.39
CA HIS A 95 1.00 7.89 15.51
C HIS A 95 0.07 8.21 14.33
N GLY A 96 0.49 9.16 13.48
CA GLY A 96 -0.27 9.55 12.31
C GLY A 96 -0.52 8.36 11.39
N PHE A 97 -1.72 8.31 10.83
CA PHE A 97 -2.11 7.28 9.88
C PHE A 97 -2.94 7.84 8.73
N SER A 98 -2.94 7.14 7.60
CA SER A 98 -3.67 7.58 6.42
C SER A 98 -4.36 6.42 5.73
N GLY A 99 -5.55 6.70 5.19
CA GLY A 99 -6.41 5.75 4.49
C GLY A 99 -6.68 6.20 3.06
N ILE A 100 -6.77 5.23 2.16
CA ILE A 100 -7.14 5.42 0.76
C ILE A 100 -8.37 4.55 0.45
N ALA A 101 -9.28 5.08 -0.37
CA ALA A 101 -10.49 4.39 -0.83
C ALA A 101 -10.52 4.33 -2.36
#